data_AF-A0A0T6ACS0-F1
#
_entry.id   AF-A0A0T6ACS0-F1
#
_cell.length_a   1.000
_cell.length_b   1.000
_cell.length_c   1.000
_cell.angle_alpha   90.00
_cell.angle_beta   90.00
_cell.angle_gamma   90.00
#
_symmetry.space_group_name_H-M   'P 1'
#
loop_
_entity.id
_entity.type
_entity.pdbx_description
1 polymer ?
#
loop_
_entity_poly.entity_id
_entity_poly.type
_entity_poly.pdbx_seq_one_letter_code
_entity_poly.pdbx_strand_id
1 'polypeptide(L)'
;HDTVLLDTAGRLHIDEELMEELRRIKEAVDPGEILLVADAMTGQDAVNVARAFHEKVGLTGVILTKMDGDARGGAALSIRAVTGAPIKFVGVGEKTDALEAFFPDRMASRILGMGDILTLVEKAQETVDEKKAKELAGKIRRSEFTLEDFRDQLVSIRKMGSIEDLLGMIPGMGGKMKELKAAAPDEKELSRVVAIIDSMTRAERENAKIINGSRRKRIALGSGTTVQDVNRVLKNFQQAEGMLKRFSKAGGKKGARNPPFF
;
A
#
# COMPACT_ATOMS: atom_id res chain seq x y z
N HIS A 1 35.13 4.22 -0.03
CA HIS A 1 33.73 4.28 0.40
C HIS A 1 33.16 5.60 -0.06
N ASP A 2 31.96 5.60 -0.62
CA ASP A 2 31.33 6.83 -1.15
C ASP A 2 30.45 7.54 -0.09
N THR A 3 29.99 6.78 0.92
CA THR A 3 29.17 7.29 2.03
C THR A 3 29.61 6.63 3.35
N VAL A 4 29.70 7.41 4.42
CA VAL A 4 29.99 6.95 5.79
C VAL A 4 28.89 7.45 6.71
N LEU A 5 28.31 6.54 7.51
CA LEU A 5 27.33 6.87 8.54
C LEU A 5 28.02 6.79 9.90
N LEU A 6 27.98 7.90 10.65
CA LEU A 6 28.47 7.97 12.01
C LEU A 6 27.27 8.03 12.95
N ASP A 7 27.00 6.93 13.63
CA ASP A 7 25.96 6.87 14.66
C ASP A 7 26.54 7.37 15.99
N THR A 8 25.81 8.25 16.66
CA THR A 8 26.21 8.86 17.94
C THR A 8 25.24 8.45 19.03
N ALA A 9 25.71 8.31 20.28
CA ALA A 9 24.84 7.98 21.40
C ALA A 9 23.64 8.96 21.51
N GLY A 10 22.46 8.42 21.84
CA GLY A 10 21.26 9.22 22.10
C GLY A 10 21.45 10.12 23.32
N ARG A 11 21.07 11.41 23.19
CA ARG A 11 21.40 12.45 24.17
C ARG A 11 20.17 13.27 24.53
N LEU A 12 20.01 13.56 25.82
CA LEU A 12 19.05 14.55 26.27
C LEU A 12 19.60 15.94 25.94
N HIS A 13 18.73 16.84 25.49
CA HIS A 13 19.06 18.22 25.12
C HIS A 13 19.58 19.10 26.29
N ILE A 14 19.68 18.54 27.49
CA ILE A 14 20.03 19.23 28.74
C ILE A 14 21.50 18.99 29.13
N ASP A 15 22.20 18.07 28.44
CA ASP A 15 23.57 17.71 28.81
C ASP A 15 24.62 18.49 28.00
N GLU A 16 25.18 19.55 28.61
CA GLU A 16 26.18 20.42 28.00
C GLU A 16 27.48 19.69 27.63
N GLU A 17 27.90 18.70 28.42
CA GLU A 17 29.13 17.95 28.18
C GLU A 17 29.02 17.11 26.90
N LEU A 18 27.85 16.49 26.71
CA LEU A 18 27.55 15.69 25.53
C LEU A 18 27.38 16.55 24.26
N MET A 19 26.92 17.79 24.38
CA MET A 19 26.85 18.72 23.25
C MET A 19 28.24 19.19 22.80
N GLU A 20 29.16 19.42 23.74
CA GLU A 20 30.55 19.75 23.38
C GLU A 20 31.29 18.58 22.76
N GLU A 21 30.97 17.35 23.16
CA GLU A 21 31.46 16.17 22.46
C GLU A 21 31.03 16.14 20.99
N LEU A 22 29.75 16.43 20.68
CA LEU A 22 29.30 16.52 19.28
C LEU A 22 30.01 17.62 18.51
N ARG A 23 30.26 18.77 19.16
CA ARG A 23 31.00 19.87 18.57
C ARG A 23 32.41 19.44 18.16
N ARG A 24 33.11 18.72 19.05
CA ARG A 24 34.44 18.15 18.76
C ARG A 24 34.41 17.13 17.62
N ILE A 25 33.41 16.24 17.59
CA ILE A 25 33.24 15.26 16.51
C ILE A 25 33.02 15.97 15.17
N LYS A 26 32.15 16.97 15.14
CA LYS A 26 31.88 17.77 13.94
C LYS A 26 33.16 18.44 13.43
N GLU A 27 33.93 19.08 14.31
CA GLU A 27 35.19 19.75 13.94
C GLU A 27 36.25 18.78 13.42
N ALA A 28 36.31 17.57 13.96
CA ALA A 28 37.29 16.56 13.56
C ALA A 28 36.95 15.86 12.23
N VAL A 29 35.66 15.69 11.93
CA VAL A 29 35.20 14.86 10.80
C VAL A 29 34.71 15.69 9.60
N ASP A 30 34.33 16.95 9.80
CA ASP A 30 33.74 17.84 8.78
C ASP A 30 32.61 17.16 7.97
N PRO A 31 31.50 16.77 8.63
CA PRO A 31 30.45 16.00 7.98
C PRO A 31 29.68 16.86 6.96
N GLY A 32 29.47 16.31 5.75
CA GLY A 32 28.62 16.96 4.74
C GLY A 32 27.13 17.00 5.12
N GLU A 33 26.70 16.11 6.01
CA GLU A 33 25.31 16.03 6.49
C GLU A 33 25.27 15.72 7.99
N ILE A 34 24.44 16.48 8.72
CA ILE A 34 24.14 16.29 10.15
C ILE A 34 22.63 16.12 10.28
N LEU A 35 22.21 14.88 10.52
CA LEU A 35 20.80 14.50 10.57
C LEU A 35 20.34 14.29 12.01
N LEU A 36 19.35 15.03 12.45
CA LEU A 36 18.67 14.77 13.73
C LEU A 36 17.62 13.68 13.54
N VAL A 37 17.69 12.64 14.35
CA VAL A 37 16.63 11.63 14.44
C VAL A 37 15.69 12.00 15.58
N ALA A 38 14.44 12.33 15.27
CA ALA A 38 13.44 12.75 16.25
C ALA A 38 12.19 11.86 16.19
N ASP A 39 11.62 11.57 17.35
CA ASP A 39 10.36 10.84 17.47
C ASP A 39 9.19 11.76 17.13
N ALA A 40 8.29 11.32 16.25
CA ALA A 40 7.12 12.10 15.87
C ALA A 40 6.07 12.23 16.99
N MET A 41 6.09 11.31 17.97
CA MET A 41 5.12 11.27 19.08
C MET A 41 5.48 12.25 20.22
N THR A 42 6.74 12.65 20.36
CA THR A 42 7.21 13.48 21.49
C THR A 42 6.81 14.95 21.39
N GLY A 43 6.16 15.36 20.30
CA GLY A 43 5.44 16.64 20.21
C GLY A 43 6.34 17.86 20.44
N GLN A 44 6.02 18.66 21.47
CA GLN A 44 6.73 19.90 21.80
C GLN A 44 8.17 19.67 22.27
N ASP A 45 8.45 18.53 22.87
CA ASP A 45 9.78 18.26 23.42
C ASP A 45 10.82 18.05 22.31
N ALA A 46 10.41 17.41 21.21
CA ALA A 46 11.22 17.29 20.00
C ALA A 46 11.60 18.65 19.40
N VAL A 47 10.75 19.67 19.56
CA VAL A 47 11.00 21.03 19.04
C VAL A 47 12.12 21.71 19.83
N ASN A 48 12.12 21.56 21.15
CA ASN A 48 13.17 22.11 22.02
C ASN A 48 14.51 21.42 21.76
N VAL A 49 14.50 20.08 21.65
CA VAL A 49 15.67 19.29 21.27
C VAL A 49 16.22 19.77 19.92
N ALA A 50 15.36 19.85 18.90
CA ALA A 50 15.80 20.24 17.57
C ALA A 50 16.41 21.63 17.52
N ARG A 51 15.86 22.59 18.29
CA ARG A 51 16.42 23.94 18.45
C ARG A 51 17.83 23.92 19.03
N ALA A 52 17.98 23.28 20.19
CA ALA A 52 19.26 23.22 20.90
C ALA A 52 20.35 22.55 20.05
N PHE A 53 20.01 21.46 19.37
CA PHE A 53 20.94 20.79 18.46
C PHE A 53 21.29 21.66 17.26
N HIS A 54 20.30 22.32 16.65
CA HIS A 54 20.56 23.18 15.50
C HIS A 54 21.46 24.37 15.85
N GLU A 55 21.26 25.01 17.01
CA GLU A 55 22.10 26.12 17.47
C GLU A 55 23.55 25.70 17.73
N LYS A 56 23.78 24.48 18.22
CA LYS A 56 25.12 24.01 18.61
C LYS A 56 25.90 23.35 17.46
N VAL A 57 25.24 22.47 16.70
CA VAL A 57 25.90 21.65 15.68
C VAL A 57 25.44 21.96 14.26
N GLY A 58 24.39 22.75 14.05
CA GLY A 58 23.91 23.14 12.72
C GLY A 58 23.38 21.97 11.92
N LEU A 59 22.13 21.58 12.19
CA LEU A 59 21.46 20.46 11.50
C LEU A 59 21.24 20.79 10.02
N THR A 60 21.57 19.84 9.14
CA THR A 60 21.32 19.93 7.69
C THR A 60 20.06 19.18 7.27
N GLY A 61 19.55 18.31 8.13
CA GLY A 61 18.31 17.60 7.91
C GLY A 61 17.76 16.92 9.16
N VAL A 62 16.53 16.43 9.05
CA VAL A 62 15.81 15.74 10.12
C VAL A 62 15.22 14.44 9.57
N ILE A 63 15.26 13.40 10.40
CA ILE A 63 14.56 12.13 10.19
C ILE A 63 13.52 12.00 11.29
N LEU A 64 12.25 11.79 10.90
CA LEU A 64 11.17 11.58 11.87
C LEU A 64 10.82 10.10 11.97
N THR A 65 10.86 9.52 13.16
CA THR A 65 10.52 8.11 13.38
C THR A 65 9.11 7.97 13.95
N LYS A 66 8.58 6.74 13.90
CA LYS A 66 7.24 6.38 14.42
C LYS A 66 6.08 7.15 13.77
N MET A 67 6.19 7.40 12.47
CA MET A 67 5.18 8.08 11.65
C MET A 67 4.02 7.16 11.23
N ASP A 68 4.07 5.88 11.62
CA ASP A 68 3.02 4.88 11.47
C ASP A 68 1.90 5.01 12.52
N GLY A 69 2.19 5.61 13.68
CA GLY A 69 1.20 5.85 14.73
C GLY A 69 0.25 7.03 14.49
N ASP A 70 -0.55 7.35 15.51
CA ASP A 70 -1.50 8.49 15.56
C ASP A 70 -0.83 9.87 15.59
N ALA A 71 0.48 9.95 15.34
CA ALA A 71 1.23 11.18 15.33
C ALA A 71 0.73 12.09 14.20
N ARG A 72 -0.04 13.13 14.55
CA ARG A 72 -0.67 14.08 13.62
C ARG A 72 0.32 15.05 12.94
N GLY A 73 1.56 14.64 12.69
CA GLY A 73 2.56 15.41 11.93
C GLY A 73 2.94 16.80 12.48
N GLY A 74 2.38 17.24 13.62
CA GLY A 74 2.62 18.59 14.16
C GLY A 74 4.06 18.83 14.61
N ALA A 75 4.74 17.77 15.07
CA ALA A 75 6.17 17.82 15.39
C ALA A 75 7.02 18.15 14.16
N ALA A 76 6.67 17.59 12.99
CA ALA A 76 7.35 17.84 11.73
C ALA A 76 7.35 19.33 11.36
N LEU A 77 6.16 19.94 11.41
CA LEU A 77 5.98 21.36 11.12
C LEU A 77 6.75 22.24 12.10
N SER A 78 6.68 21.90 13.39
CA SER A 78 7.29 22.70 14.46
C SER A 78 8.81 22.64 14.42
N ILE A 79 9.40 21.46 14.17
CA ILE A 79 10.85 21.30 14.02
C ILE A 79 11.36 22.08 12.81
N ARG A 80 10.68 21.97 11.66
CA ARG A 80 11.04 22.73 10.45
C ARG A 80 10.95 24.24 10.68
N ALA A 81 9.91 24.71 11.37
CA ALA A 81 9.72 26.12 11.66
C ALA A 81 10.83 26.71 12.55
N VAL A 82 11.35 25.92 13.50
CA VAL A 82 12.35 26.37 14.47
C VAL A 82 13.79 26.20 13.96
N THR A 83 14.07 25.12 13.24
CA THR A 83 15.43 24.82 12.77
C THR A 83 15.70 25.25 11.33
N GLY A 84 14.65 25.45 10.52
CA GLY A 84 14.79 25.64 9.07
C GLY A 84 15.30 24.39 8.31
N ALA A 85 15.72 23.33 9.00
CA ALA A 85 16.30 22.14 8.40
C ALA A 85 15.21 21.28 7.72
N PRO A 86 15.46 20.72 6.52
CA PRO A 86 14.50 19.87 5.82
C PRO A 86 14.34 18.52 6.49
N ILE A 87 13.10 18.05 6.55
CA ILE A 87 12.85 16.64 6.88
C ILE A 87 13.15 15.85 5.62
N LYS A 88 14.10 14.91 5.71
CA LYS A 88 14.59 14.13 4.57
C LYS A 88 13.93 12.76 4.49
N PHE A 89 13.76 12.11 5.65
CA PHE A 89 13.22 10.76 5.74
C PHE A 89 12.21 10.62 6.87
N VAL A 90 11.35 9.61 6.75
CA VAL A 90 10.39 9.19 7.76
C VAL A 90 10.49 7.68 8.01
N GLY A 91 10.50 7.29 9.28
CA GLY A 91 10.38 5.91 9.71
C GLY A 91 8.91 5.56 9.92
N VAL A 92 8.39 4.61 9.12
CA VAL A 92 6.99 4.13 9.14
C VAL A 92 6.86 2.72 9.71
N GLY A 93 7.85 2.27 10.48
CA GLY A 93 7.86 0.96 11.13
C GLY A 93 9.23 0.62 11.71
N GLU A 94 9.34 -0.57 12.28
CA GLU A 94 10.55 -1.02 12.99
C GLU A 94 11.55 -1.79 12.11
N LYS A 95 11.11 -2.21 10.92
CA LYS A 95 11.96 -3.00 10.01
C LYS A 95 12.95 -2.10 9.27
N THR A 96 14.04 -2.70 8.79
CA THR A 96 15.09 -1.98 8.04
C THR A 96 14.61 -1.38 6.72
N ASP A 97 13.53 -1.90 6.14
CA ASP A 97 12.89 -1.40 4.92
C ASP A 97 11.83 -0.33 5.19
N ALA A 98 11.59 0.03 6.47
CA ALA A 98 10.56 0.98 6.88
C ALA A 98 11.04 2.44 6.95
N LEU A 99 12.12 2.79 6.25
CA LEU A 99 12.63 4.16 6.11
C LEU A 99 12.28 4.69 4.71
N GLU A 100 11.41 5.69 4.65
CA GLU A 100 10.93 6.28 3.39
C GLU A 100 11.37 7.73 3.24
N ALA A 101 11.46 8.22 2.00
CA ALA A 101 11.68 9.64 1.74
C ALA A 101 10.50 10.48 2.23
N PHE A 102 10.77 11.65 2.81
CA PHE A 102 9.72 12.56 3.27
C PHE A 102 9.09 13.33 2.10
N PHE A 103 7.76 13.27 2.00
CA PHE A 103 6.98 14.03 1.04
C PHE A 103 6.04 15.01 1.77
N PRO A 104 6.29 16.33 1.70
CA PRO A 104 5.48 17.33 2.39
C PRO A 104 3.99 17.28 2.03
N ASP A 105 3.65 17.04 0.76
CA ASP A 105 2.26 17.00 0.28
C ASP A 105 1.46 15.85 0.91
N ARG A 106 2.10 14.68 1.09
CA ARG A 106 1.49 13.52 1.77
C ARG A 106 1.26 13.82 3.25
N MET A 107 2.22 14.46 3.90
CA MET A 107 2.11 14.85 5.31
C MET A 107 0.98 15.88 5.51
N ALA A 108 0.92 16.91 4.68
CA ALA A 108 -0.15 17.92 4.74
C ALA A 108 -1.53 17.28 4.54
N SER A 109 -1.66 16.35 3.59
CA SER A 109 -2.90 15.62 3.34
C SER A 109 -3.33 14.78 4.55
N ARG A 110 -2.39 14.10 5.21
CA ARG A 110 -2.64 13.32 6.43
C ARG A 110 -3.10 14.21 7.60
N ILE A 111 -2.47 15.39 7.78
CA ILE A 111 -2.85 16.37 8.82
C ILE A 111 -4.25 16.93 8.56
N LEU A 112 -4.56 17.27 7.30
CA LEU A 112 -5.84 17.83 6.90
C LEU A 112 -6.98 16.80 6.88
N GLY A 113 -6.72 15.55 7.25
CA GLY A 113 -7.70 14.47 7.15
C GLY A 113 -8.09 14.12 5.71
N MET A 114 -7.38 14.67 4.73
CA MET A 114 -7.48 14.36 3.30
C MET A 114 -6.57 13.18 2.89
N GLY A 115 -6.00 12.49 3.87
CA GLY A 115 -5.05 11.39 3.69
C GLY A 115 -5.61 10.20 2.89
N ASP A 116 -6.93 10.09 2.78
CA ASP A 116 -7.57 9.02 2.01
C ASP A 116 -7.64 9.31 0.51
N ILE A 117 -7.73 10.57 0.05
CA ILE A 117 -7.93 10.82 -1.39
C ILE A 117 -6.62 10.66 -2.15
N LEU A 118 -5.49 11.14 -1.63
CA LEU A 118 -4.20 11.04 -2.29
C LEU A 118 -3.63 9.62 -2.24
N THR A 119 -3.79 8.88 -1.15
CA THR A 119 -3.43 7.44 -1.14
C THR A 119 -4.37 6.59 -1.97
N LEU A 120 -5.67 6.92 -2.07
CA LEU A 120 -6.58 6.28 -3.03
C LEU A 120 -6.18 6.57 -4.48
N VAL A 121 -5.70 7.78 -4.79
CA VAL A 121 -5.24 8.16 -6.13
C VAL A 121 -3.85 7.59 -6.45
N GLU A 122 -2.91 7.58 -5.49
CA GLU A 122 -1.58 6.99 -5.65
C GLU A 122 -1.62 5.45 -5.68
N LYS A 123 -2.40 4.78 -4.81
CA LYS A 123 -2.64 3.33 -4.93
C LYS A 123 -3.46 2.98 -6.16
N ALA A 124 -4.40 3.82 -6.60
CA ALA A 124 -5.05 3.64 -7.89
C ALA A 124 -4.05 3.79 -9.06
N GLN A 125 -3.04 4.63 -8.93
CA GLN A 125 -1.99 4.79 -9.94
C GLN A 125 -0.91 3.68 -9.90
N GLU A 126 -0.59 3.12 -8.72
CA GLU A 126 0.41 2.05 -8.59
C GLU A 126 -0.17 0.63 -8.78
N THR A 127 -1.46 0.40 -8.52
CA THR A 127 -2.10 -0.92 -8.70
C THR A 127 -3.01 -1.03 -9.91
N VAL A 128 -3.23 0.05 -10.65
CA VAL A 128 -3.95 0.02 -11.92
C VAL A 128 -3.01 0.44 -13.03
N ASP A 129 -2.32 -0.55 -13.59
CA ASP A 129 -1.67 -0.46 -14.90
C ASP A 129 -2.74 0.03 -15.90
N GLU A 130 -2.77 1.34 -16.18
CA GLU A 130 -3.82 1.99 -16.99
C GLU A 130 -4.07 1.25 -18.31
N LYS A 131 -3.02 0.64 -18.86
CA LYS A 131 -3.10 -0.22 -20.04
C LYS A 131 -3.91 -1.47 -19.76
N LYS A 132 -3.62 -2.22 -18.70
CA LYS A 132 -4.39 -3.43 -18.32
C LYS A 132 -5.83 -3.10 -17.98
N ALA A 133 -6.11 -1.98 -17.34
CA ALA A 133 -7.48 -1.55 -17.07
C ALA A 133 -8.25 -1.20 -18.34
N LYS A 134 -7.63 -0.47 -19.28
CA LYS A 134 -8.21 -0.17 -20.60
C LYS A 134 -8.41 -1.44 -21.43
N GLU A 135 -7.48 -2.39 -21.40
CA GLU A 135 -7.60 -3.69 -22.07
C GLU A 135 -8.71 -4.54 -21.46
N LEU A 136 -8.78 -4.63 -20.13
CA LEU A 136 -9.82 -5.35 -19.40
C LEU A 136 -11.20 -4.75 -19.67
N ALA A 137 -11.34 -3.42 -19.63
CA ALA A 137 -12.57 -2.73 -20.00
C ALA A 137 -12.96 -3.02 -21.46
N GLY A 138 -11.99 -3.06 -22.37
CA GLY A 138 -12.19 -3.46 -23.77
C GLY A 138 -12.67 -4.90 -23.93
N LYS A 139 -12.03 -5.85 -23.23
CA LYS A 139 -12.41 -7.28 -23.24
C LYS A 139 -13.79 -7.51 -22.63
N ILE A 140 -14.11 -6.85 -21.52
CA ILE A 140 -15.44 -6.90 -20.88
C ILE A 140 -16.51 -6.38 -21.85
N ARG A 141 -16.24 -5.26 -22.55
CA ARG A 141 -17.15 -4.69 -23.55
C ARG A 141 -17.37 -5.61 -24.76
N ARG A 142 -16.36 -6.40 -25.13
CA ARG A 142 -16.43 -7.44 -26.18
C ARG A 142 -16.94 -8.80 -25.69
N SER A 143 -17.29 -8.93 -24.41
CA SER A 143 -17.69 -10.21 -23.80
C SER A 143 -16.63 -11.32 -23.87
N GLU A 144 -15.35 -10.94 -23.92
CA GLU A 144 -14.18 -11.83 -24.02
C GLU A 144 -13.54 -12.07 -22.64
N PHE A 145 -14.35 -12.12 -21.57
CA PHE A 145 -13.80 -12.40 -20.24
C PHE A 145 -13.47 -13.88 -20.12
N THR A 146 -12.18 -14.20 -19.96
CA THR A 146 -11.66 -15.58 -19.95
C THR A 146 -11.28 -16.04 -18.54
N LEU A 147 -11.03 -17.35 -18.36
CA LEU A 147 -10.51 -17.87 -17.10
C LEU A 147 -9.08 -17.39 -16.82
N GLU A 148 -8.32 -17.02 -17.86
CA GLU A 148 -7.02 -16.37 -17.72
C GLU A 148 -7.17 -15.01 -17.04
N ASP A 149 -8.08 -14.17 -17.54
CA ASP A 149 -8.35 -12.86 -16.94
C ASP A 149 -8.86 -13.01 -15.50
N PHE A 150 -9.73 -13.99 -15.24
CA PHE A 150 -10.21 -14.29 -13.89
C PHE A 150 -9.07 -14.68 -12.94
N ARG A 151 -8.12 -15.51 -13.40
CA ARG A 151 -6.95 -15.92 -12.63
C ARG A 151 -6.03 -14.74 -12.32
N ASP A 152 -5.78 -13.87 -13.29
CA ASP A 152 -4.96 -12.68 -13.08
C ASP A 152 -5.56 -11.72 -12.06
N GLN A 153 -6.89 -11.58 -12.03
CA GLN A 153 -7.58 -10.81 -10.99
C GLN A 153 -7.38 -11.44 -9.60
N LEU A 154 -7.52 -12.77 -9.47
CA LEU A 154 -7.31 -13.46 -8.19
C LEU A 154 -5.87 -13.33 -7.69
N VAL A 155 -4.89 -13.41 -8.59
CA VAL A 155 -3.47 -13.22 -8.24
C VAL A 155 -3.19 -11.77 -7.84
N SER A 156 -3.83 -10.80 -8.47
CA SER A 156 -3.71 -9.38 -8.11
C SER A 156 -4.30 -9.11 -6.74
N ILE A 157 -5.47 -9.68 -6.43
CA ILE A 157 -6.09 -9.61 -5.09
C ILE A 157 -5.16 -10.24 -4.05
N ARG A 158 -4.56 -11.40 -4.33
CA ARG A 158 -3.59 -12.04 -3.43
C ARG A 158 -2.35 -11.16 -3.18
N LYS A 159 -1.85 -10.47 -4.21
CA LYS A 159 -0.66 -9.59 -4.11
C LYS A 159 -0.90 -8.34 -3.27
N MET A 160 -2.15 -7.87 -3.18
CA MET A 160 -2.51 -6.68 -2.42
C MET A 160 -2.61 -6.91 -0.90
N GLY A 161 -2.37 -8.13 -0.41
CA GLY A 161 -2.45 -8.47 1.01
C GLY A 161 -3.88 -8.79 1.45
N SER A 162 -4.01 -9.22 2.71
CA SER A 162 -5.27 -9.69 3.28
C SER A 162 -6.38 -8.64 3.09
N ILE A 163 -7.52 -9.08 2.55
CA ILE A 163 -8.76 -8.28 2.52
C ILE A 163 -9.11 -7.74 3.93
N GLU A 164 -8.57 -8.35 4.98
CA GLU A 164 -8.65 -7.91 6.37
C GLU A 164 -8.03 -6.53 6.61
N ASP A 165 -6.89 -6.20 6.00
CA ASP A 165 -6.22 -4.91 6.21
C ASP A 165 -6.97 -3.77 5.50
N LEU A 166 -7.54 -4.04 4.32
CA LEU A 166 -8.37 -3.07 3.58
C LEU A 166 -9.75 -2.85 4.24
N LEU A 167 -10.37 -3.91 4.79
CA LEU A 167 -11.64 -3.79 5.51
C LEU A 167 -11.47 -3.16 6.90
N GLY A 168 -10.28 -3.26 7.50
CA GLY A 168 -9.94 -2.59 8.77
C GLY A 168 -9.90 -1.06 8.68
N MET A 169 -9.85 -0.49 7.47
CA MET A 169 -9.72 0.95 7.24
C MET A 169 -11.05 1.68 6.95
N ILE A 170 -12.20 0.99 6.89
CA ILE A 170 -13.52 1.62 6.64
C ILE A 170 -14.19 1.98 7.98
N PRO A 171 -14.30 3.28 8.35
CA PRO A 171 -14.96 3.70 9.58
C PRO A 171 -16.46 3.40 9.51
N GLY A 172 -17.02 2.80 10.58
CA GLY A 172 -18.48 2.61 10.72
C GLY A 172 -19.04 1.23 10.34
N MET A 173 -18.22 0.26 9.91
CA MET A 173 -18.66 -1.10 9.56
C MET A 173 -18.34 -2.20 10.59
N GLY A 174 -17.77 -1.85 11.75
CA GLY A 174 -17.29 -2.79 12.77
C GLY A 174 -18.32 -3.83 13.27
N GLY A 175 -19.62 -3.50 13.28
CA GLY A 175 -20.68 -4.42 13.73
C GLY A 175 -21.08 -5.48 12.69
N LYS A 176 -21.00 -5.17 11.39
CA LYS A 176 -21.30 -6.10 10.28
C LYS A 176 -20.05 -6.88 9.81
N MET A 177 -18.90 -6.57 10.40
CA MET A 177 -17.59 -7.14 10.09
C MET A 177 -17.49 -8.64 10.41
N LYS A 178 -18.11 -9.10 11.50
CA LYS A 178 -18.04 -10.52 11.91
C LYS A 178 -18.76 -11.46 10.93
N GLU A 179 -19.86 -11.01 10.32
CA GLU A 179 -20.61 -11.80 9.33
C GLU A 179 -19.92 -11.81 7.96
N LEU A 180 -19.26 -10.70 7.58
CA LEU A 180 -18.46 -10.61 6.35
C LEU A 180 -17.10 -11.32 6.46
N LYS A 181 -16.47 -11.35 7.64
CA LYS A 181 -15.25 -12.16 7.91
C LYS A 181 -15.47 -13.65 7.68
N ALA A 182 -16.68 -14.15 7.94
CA ALA A 182 -17.03 -15.55 7.68
C ALA A 182 -17.28 -15.84 6.17
N ALA A 183 -17.43 -14.80 5.35
CA ALA A 183 -17.75 -14.90 3.92
C ALA A 183 -16.58 -14.49 3.00
N ALA A 184 -15.50 -13.91 3.55
CA ALA A 184 -14.31 -13.58 2.79
C ALA A 184 -13.48 -14.85 2.54
N PRO A 185 -13.07 -15.12 1.28
CA PRO A 185 -12.29 -16.31 0.97
C PRO A 185 -10.91 -16.26 1.66
N ASP A 186 -10.57 -17.35 2.34
CA ASP A 186 -9.25 -17.57 2.95
C ASP A 186 -8.17 -17.47 1.85
N GLU A 187 -6.98 -16.94 2.18
CA GLU A 187 -5.83 -16.86 1.27
C GLU A 187 -5.45 -18.25 0.72
N LYS A 188 -5.64 -19.29 1.54
CA LYS A 188 -5.46 -20.69 1.13
C LYS A 188 -6.49 -21.12 0.09
N GLU A 189 -7.73 -20.65 0.20
CA GLU A 189 -8.77 -20.91 -0.80
C GLU A 189 -8.46 -20.20 -2.12
N LEU A 190 -8.05 -18.94 -2.07
CA LEU A 190 -7.62 -18.19 -3.27
C LEU A 190 -6.48 -18.91 -3.99
N SER A 191 -5.49 -19.39 -3.23
CA SER A 191 -4.36 -20.15 -3.78
C SER A 191 -4.79 -21.47 -4.41
N ARG A 192 -5.77 -22.18 -3.83
CA ARG A 192 -6.35 -23.39 -4.44
C ARG A 192 -7.08 -23.10 -5.74
N VAL A 193 -7.84 -22.00 -5.80
CA VAL A 193 -8.54 -21.60 -7.04
C VAL A 193 -7.54 -21.27 -8.14
N VAL A 194 -6.48 -20.54 -7.83
CA VAL A 194 -5.40 -20.25 -8.79
C VAL A 194 -4.73 -21.53 -9.28
N ALA A 195 -4.40 -22.47 -8.38
CA ALA A 195 -3.81 -23.76 -8.74
C ALA A 195 -4.71 -24.60 -9.67
N ILE A 196 -6.03 -24.57 -9.46
CA ILE A 196 -7.01 -25.21 -10.35
C ILE A 196 -6.96 -24.61 -11.76
N ILE A 197 -6.90 -23.28 -11.88
CA ILE A 197 -6.86 -22.61 -13.19
C ILE A 197 -5.48 -22.81 -13.87
N ASP A 198 -4.40 -22.81 -13.11
CA ASP A 198 -3.05 -23.06 -13.63
C ASP A 198 -2.89 -24.49 -14.18
N SER A 199 -3.68 -25.45 -13.68
CA SER A 199 -3.75 -26.83 -14.17
C SER A 199 -4.56 -27.01 -15.48
N MET A 200 -5.12 -25.93 -16.01
CA MET A 200 -5.80 -25.92 -17.31
C MET A 200 -4.81 -25.64 -18.44
N THR A 201 -5.15 -26.07 -19.64
CA THR A 201 -4.43 -25.67 -20.86
C THR A 201 -4.87 -24.28 -21.29
N ARG A 202 -4.05 -23.59 -22.09
CA ARG A 202 -4.38 -22.27 -22.65
C ARG A 202 -5.73 -22.24 -23.36
N ALA A 203 -6.01 -23.26 -24.18
CA ALA A 203 -7.29 -23.39 -24.88
C ALA A 203 -8.50 -23.51 -23.93
N GLU A 204 -8.32 -24.19 -22.79
CA GLU A 204 -9.37 -24.32 -21.76
C GLU A 204 -9.54 -23.01 -20.97
N ARG A 205 -8.46 -22.24 -20.76
CA ARG A 205 -8.53 -20.94 -20.10
C ARG A 205 -9.19 -19.88 -20.97
N GLU A 206 -8.90 -19.88 -22.27
CA GLU A 206 -9.53 -19.00 -23.24
C GLU A 206 -11.01 -19.37 -23.47
N ASN A 207 -11.36 -20.66 -23.39
CA ASN A 207 -12.73 -21.13 -23.58
C ASN A 207 -13.16 -22.20 -22.56
N ALA A 208 -13.78 -21.75 -21.47
CA ALA A 208 -14.28 -22.63 -20.41
C ALA A 208 -15.32 -23.67 -20.89
N LYS A 209 -15.98 -23.46 -22.05
CA LYS A 209 -17.04 -24.37 -22.54
C LYS A 209 -16.51 -25.72 -23.00
N ILE A 210 -15.22 -25.83 -23.33
CA ILE A 210 -14.62 -27.10 -23.80
C ILE A 210 -14.31 -28.05 -22.63
N ILE A 211 -14.44 -27.60 -21.38
CA ILE A 211 -14.10 -28.35 -20.17
C ILE A 211 -15.18 -29.40 -19.85
N ASN A 212 -15.02 -30.58 -20.46
CA ASN A 212 -15.82 -31.77 -20.23
C ASN A 212 -15.37 -32.56 -18.98
N GLY A 213 -16.10 -33.62 -18.61
CA GLY A 213 -15.82 -34.43 -17.41
C GLY A 213 -14.41 -35.03 -17.36
N SER A 214 -13.87 -35.47 -18.51
CA SER A 214 -12.49 -35.99 -18.60
C SER A 214 -11.45 -34.91 -18.27
N ARG A 215 -11.62 -33.71 -18.83
CA ARG A 215 -10.75 -32.56 -18.55
C ARG A 215 -10.83 -32.13 -17.08
N ARG A 216 -12.03 -32.14 -16.48
CA ARG A 216 -12.19 -31.82 -15.04
C ARG A 216 -11.43 -32.82 -14.15
N LYS A 217 -11.45 -34.11 -14.49
CA LYS A 217 -10.68 -35.14 -13.77
C LYS A 217 -9.16 -34.89 -13.88
N ARG A 218 -8.68 -34.53 -15.08
CA ARG A 218 -7.26 -34.16 -15.29
C ARG A 218 -6.85 -32.92 -14.48
N ILE A 219 -7.67 -31.86 -14.51
CA ILE A 219 -7.42 -30.61 -13.78
C ILE A 219 -7.40 -30.84 -12.27
N ALA A 220 -8.35 -31.62 -11.76
CA ALA A 220 -8.42 -31.99 -10.34
C ALA A 220 -7.12 -32.70 -9.89
N LEU A 221 -6.68 -33.70 -10.65
CA LEU A 221 -5.42 -34.41 -10.40
C LEU A 221 -4.19 -33.48 -10.47
N GLY A 222 -4.12 -32.60 -11.47
CA GLY A 222 -2.98 -31.68 -11.65
C GLY A 222 -2.86 -30.62 -10.56
N SER A 223 -3.99 -30.23 -9.96
CA SER A 223 -4.04 -29.22 -8.89
C SER A 223 -4.06 -29.81 -7.48
N GLY A 224 -4.11 -31.14 -7.34
CA GLY A 224 -4.28 -31.82 -6.04
C GLY A 224 -5.65 -31.56 -5.40
N THR A 225 -6.69 -31.34 -6.20
CA THR A 225 -8.05 -31.04 -5.75
C THR A 225 -9.07 -32.07 -6.23
N THR A 226 -10.34 -31.90 -5.85
CA THR A 226 -11.42 -32.79 -6.30
C THR A 226 -12.13 -32.23 -7.54
N VAL A 227 -12.83 -33.10 -8.28
CA VAL A 227 -13.68 -32.68 -9.40
C VAL A 227 -14.79 -31.71 -8.95
N GLN A 228 -15.22 -31.82 -7.69
CA GLN A 228 -16.22 -30.91 -7.10
C GLN A 228 -15.66 -29.49 -6.93
N ASP A 229 -14.39 -29.37 -6.53
CA ASP A 229 -13.72 -28.06 -6.43
C ASP A 229 -13.58 -27.41 -7.80
N VAL A 230 -13.20 -28.19 -8.83
CA VAL A 230 -13.16 -27.70 -10.22
C VAL A 230 -14.53 -27.21 -10.68
N ASN A 231 -15.61 -27.94 -10.35
CA ASN A 231 -16.97 -27.51 -10.67
C ASN A 231 -17.36 -26.20 -9.95
N ARG A 232 -16.95 -26.04 -8.68
CA ARG A 232 -17.17 -24.82 -7.92
C ARG A 232 -16.48 -23.62 -8.57
N VAL A 233 -15.23 -23.78 -8.99
CA VAL A 233 -14.48 -22.72 -9.70
C VAL A 233 -15.17 -22.32 -11.01
N LEU A 234 -15.57 -23.30 -11.83
CA LEU A 234 -16.27 -23.01 -13.09
C LEU A 234 -17.60 -22.30 -12.88
N LYS A 235 -18.34 -22.66 -11.82
CA LYS A 235 -19.60 -22.00 -11.45
C LYS A 235 -19.35 -20.55 -11.01
N ASN A 236 -18.34 -20.32 -10.17
CA ASN A 236 -17.97 -18.99 -9.69
C ASN A 236 -17.53 -18.09 -10.87
N PHE A 237 -16.76 -18.64 -11.80
CA PHE A 237 -16.39 -17.96 -13.04
C PHE A 237 -17.61 -17.54 -13.87
N GLN A 238 -18.57 -18.45 -14.09
CA GLN A 238 -19.81 -18.14 -14.82
C GLN A 238 -20.65 -17.06 -14.14
N GLN A 239 -20.69 -17.04 -12.81
CA GLN A 239 -21.36 -15.99 -12.04
C GLN A 239 -20.67 -14.64 -12.20
N ALA A 240 -19.33 -14.61 -12.11
CA ALA A 240 -18.54 -13.41 -12.32
C ALA A 240 -18.70 -12.88 -13.76
N GLU A 241 -18.61 -13.76 -14.76
CA GLU A 241 -18.85 -13.43 -16.17
C GLU A 241 -20.25 -12.84 -16.38
N GLY A 242 -21.28 -13.43 -15.77
CA GLY A 242 -22.65 -12.95 -15.83
C GLY A 242 -22.83 -11.57 -15.20
N MET A 243 -22.16 -11.32 -14.06
CA MET A 243 -22.16 -10.02 -13.40
C MET A 243 -21.46 -8.95 -14.25
N LEU A 244 -20.26 -9.25 -14.76
CA LEU A 244 -19.50 -8.34 -15.62
C LEU A 244 -20.26 -7.96 -16.89
N LYS A 245 -20.94 -8.93 -17.53
CA LYS A 245 -21.82 -8.67 -18.69
C LYS A 245 -22.99 -7.74 -18.34
N ARG A 246 -23.57 -7.85 -17.14
CA ARG A 246 -24.64 -6.94 -16.68
C ARG A 246 -24.11 -5.54 -16.42
N PHE A 247 -22.94 -5.42 -15.80
CA PHE A 247 -22.27 -4.12 -15.57
C PHE A 247 -21.89 -3.43 -16.88
N SER A 248 -21.36 -4.17 -17.87
CA SER A 248 -21.06 -3.62 -19.20
C SER A 248 -22.30 -3.07 -19.91
N LYS A 249 -23.46 -3.71 -19.73
CA LYS A 249 -24.74 -3.24 -20.31
C LYS A 249 -25.32 -2.05 -19.54
N ALA A 250 -25.10 -1.96 -18.23
CA ALA A 250 -25.57 -0.85 -17.40
C ALA A 250 -24.74 0.44 -17.59
N GLY A 251 -23.41 0.31 -17.76
CA GLY A 251 -22.50 1.43 -18.01
C GLY A 251 -22.68 2.12 -19.38
N GLY A 252 -23.31 1.44 -20.36
CA GLY A 252 -23.58 2.00 -21.69
C GLY A 252 -24.75 2.99 -21.76
N LYS A 253 -25.58 3.11 -20.72
CA LYS A 253 -26.79 3.96 -20.72
C LYS A 253 -26.75 5.17 -19.80
N LYS A 254 -25.67 5.39 -19.04
CA LYS A 254 -25.53 6.52 -18.09
C LYS A 254 -24.27 7.37 -18.28
N GLY A 255 -23.64 7.32 -19.46
CA GLY A 255 -22.43 8.08 -19.78
C GLY A 255 -22.61 9.31 -20.67
N ALA A 256 -23.85 9.67 -21.06
CA ALA A 256 -24.11 10.80 -21.98
C ALA A 256 -24.99 11.89 -21.33
N ARG A 257 -24.64 12.33 -20.11
CA ARG A 257 -25.06 13.64 -19.63
C ARG A 257 -23.82 14.42 -19.22
N ASN A 258 -23.37 15.25 -20.14
CA ASN A 258 -22.56 16.43 -19.84
C ASN A 258 -23.18 17.14 -18.63
N PRO A 259 -22.43 17.45 -17.55
CA PRO A 259 -22.88 18.49 -16.65
C PRO A 259 -22.77 19.83 -17.41
N PRO A 260 -23.80 20.70 -17.36
CA PRO A 260 -23.63 22.06 -17.83
C PRO A 260 -22.68 22.76 -16.86
N PHE A 261 -21.77 23.56 -17.41
CA PHE A 261 -21.06 24.59 -16.68
C PHE A 261 -22.04 25.40 -15.81
N PHE A 262 -21.70 25.59 -14.53
CA PHE A 262 -21.60 26.87 -13.82
C PHE A 262 -20.93 26.62 -12.47
#